data_AF-A0A3S3B0P8-F1
#
_entry.id   AF-A0A3S3B0P8-F1
#
_cell.length_a   1.000
_cell.length_b   1.000
_cell.length_c   1.000
_cell.angle_alpha   90.00
_cell.angle_beta   90.00
_cell.angle_gamma   90.00
#
_symmetry.space_group_name_H-M   'P 1'
#
loop_
_entity.id
_entity.type
_entity.pdbx_description
1 polymer ?
#
loop_
_entity_poly.entity_id
_entity_poly.type
_entity_poly.pdbx_seq_one_letter_code
_entity_poly.pdbx_strand_id
1 'polypeptide(L)'
;MITMLGGTAVGGLSTTVAWYLGIGETLLPFGRETNSGANYMGICGGVALVVALFLLAIRLPTTVSIYPTGVRRHVRQWRGLSFKTYDAFLRWEDIAHIAADELVTGAGWTEARNPRITLQSSTRIPAGQQLKFDGENEITLMAYQLVAEPNTLLALLRFLKDNPDQRGIVARPDARELLTPPPLRERFRAARLAKKTAPDA
;
A
#
# COMPACT_ATOMS: atom_id res chain seq x y z
N MET A 1 11.47 8.67 -0.69
CA MET A 1 11.85 9.03 -2.08
C MET A 1 11.04 10.20 -2.61
N ILE A 2 9.71 10.12 -2.76
CA ILE A 2 8.89 11.26 -3.24
C ILE A 2 9.05 12.51 -2.37
N THR A 3 9.09 12.35 -1.05
CA THR A 3 9.32 13.45 -0.09
C THR A 3 10.68 14.12 -0.27
N MET A 4 11.73 13.33 -0.55
CA MET A 4 13.07 13.82 -0.83
C MET A 4 13.12 14.58 -2.16
N LEU A 5 12.48 14.05 -3.21
CA LEU A 5 12.35 14.72 -4.51
C LEU A 5 11.57 16.03 -4.41
N GLY A 6 10.51 16.05 -3.61
CA GLY A 6 9.75 17.27 -3.30
C GLY A 6 10.62 18.30 -2.57
N GLY A 7 11.41 17.88 -1.58
CA GLY A 7 12.38 18.75 -0.91
C GLY A 7 13.42 19.35 -1.86
N THR A 8 13.98 18.54 -2.77
CA THR A 8 14.91 19.04 -3.80
C THR A 8 14.25 19.98 -4.81
N ALA A 9 12.99 19.73 -5.16
CA ALA A 9 12.23 20.60 -6.06
C ALA A 9 11.97 21.97 -5.42
N VAL A 10 11.49 21.99 -4.18
CA VAL A 10 11.26 23.22 -3.43
C VAL A 10 12.57 23.99 -3.25
N GLY A 11 13.63 23.32 -2.79
CA GLY A 11 14.94 23.94 -2.61
C GLY A 11 15.48 24.60 -3.88
N GLY A 12 15.56 23.85 -4.99
CA GLY A 12 16.12 24.35 -6.25
C GLY A 12 15.29 25.46 -6.91
N LEU A 13 13.96 25.39 -6.82
CA LEU A 13 13.08 26.43 -7.35
C LEU A 13 13.14 27.70 -6.48
N SER A 14 13.12 27.56 -5.16
CA SER A 14 13.21 28.69 -4.23
C SER A 14 14.53 29.44 -4.35
N THR A 15 15.67 28.75 -4.51
CA THR A 15 16.97 29.40 -4.71
C THR A 15 17.04 30.15 -6.04
N THR A 16 16.43 29.61 -7.10
CA THR A 16 16.38 30.27 -8.42
C THR A 16 15.52 31.52 -8.39
N VAL A 17 14.34 31.45 -7.75
CA VAL A 17 13.45 32.61 -7.58
C VAL A 17 14.10 33.69 -6.70
N ALA A 18 14.73 33.31 -5.59
CA ALA A 18 15.45 34.25 -4.73
C ALA A 18 16.59 34.98 -5.45
N TRP A 19 17.25 34.31 -6.39
CA TRP A 19 18.27 34.92 -7.24
C TRP A 19 17.69 35.92 -8.25
N TYR A 20 16.62 35.56 -8.96
CA TYR A 20 15.95 36.48 -9.90
C TYR A 20 15.32 37.71 -9.21
N LEU A 21 14.96 37.58 -7.93
CA LEU A 21 14.48 38.69 -7.10
C LEU A 21 15.62 39.53 -6.48
N GLY A 22 16.89 39.14 -6.66
CA GLY A 22 18.05 39.84 -6.13
C GLY A 22 18.29 39.69 -4.62
N ILE A 23 17.71 38.65 -3.98
CA ILE A 23 17.68 38.49 -2.52
C ILE A 23 18.73 37.47 -2.00
N GLY A 24 19.49 36.79 -2.88
CA GLY A 24 20.35 35.69 -2.43
C GLY A 24 21.52 35.30 -3.34
N GLU A 25 22.55 36.13 -3.43
CA GLU A 25 23.80 35.84 -4.17
C GLU A 25 24.62 34.67 -3.57
N THR A 26 24.43 34.35 -2.28
CA THR A 26 25.18 33.31 -1.55
C THR A 26 24.54 31.91 -1.60
N LEU A 27 23.36 31.77 -2.19
CA LEU A 27 22.58 30.52 -2.21
C LEU A 27 22.91 29.60 -3.39
N LEU A 28 23.78 30.04 -4.31
CA LEU A 28 24.14 29.31 -5.51
C LEU A 28 25.43 28.51 -5.33
N PRO A 29 25.48 27.24 -5.78
CA PRO A 29 26.73 26.52 -5.90
C PRO A 29 27.59 27.22 -6.96
N PHE A 30 28.91 27.32 -6.73
CA PHE A 30 29.87 28.02 -7.58
C PHE A 30 29.70 29.55 -7.57
N GLY A 31 30.05 30.19 -6.44
CA GLY A 31 29.93 31.63 -6.18
C GLY A 31 30.75 32.59 -7.05
N ARG A 32 31.12 32.20 -8.28
CA ARG A 32 31.85 33.03 -9.25
C ARG A 32 31.15 33.16 -10.61
N GLU A 33 30.23 32.25 -10.96
CA GLU A 33 29.37 32.33 -12.16
C GLU A 33 27.89 32.16 -11.75
N THR A 34 27.29 33.23 -11.27
CA THR A 34 25.95 33.26 -10.65
C THR A 34 24.81 32.92 -11.63
N ASN A 35 24.91 33.32 -12.91
CA ASN A 35 23.91 32.96 -13.94
C ASN A 35 23.85 31.45 -14.21
N SER A 36 25.01 30.78 -14.24
CA SER A 36 25.13 29.36 -14.54
C SER A 36 24.59 28.50 -13.38
N GLY A 37 24.93 28.87 -12.15
CA GLY A 37 24.44 28.19 -10.94
C GLY A 37 22.92 28.30 -10.75
N ALA A 38 22.33 29.46 -11.06
CA ALA A 38 20.88 29.65 -10.96
C ALA A 38 20.10 28.79 -11.98
N ASN A 39 20.57 28.75 -13.22
CA ASN A 39 19.95 27.91 -14.26
C ASN A 39 20.07 26.41 -13.92
N TYR A 40 21.22 25.97 -13.40
CA TYR A 40 21.41 24.59 -12.98
C TYR A 40 20.44 24.18 -11.85
N MET A 41 20.32 25.01 -10.80
CA MET A 41 19.39 24.76 -9.70
C MET A 41 17.92 24.75 -10.15
N GLY A 42 17.55 25.65 -11.07
CA GLY A 42 16.21 25.68 -11.65
C GLY A 42 15.87 24.42 -12.46
N ILE A 43 16.81 23.95 -13.30
CA ILE A 43 16.65 22.71 -14.07
C ILE A 43 16.54 21.49 -13.14
N CYS A 44 17.43 21.37 -12.15
CA CYS A 44 17.38 20.27 -11.18
C CYS A 44 16.06 20.27 -10.39
N GLY A 45 15.61 21.44 -9.92
CA GLY A 45 14.35 21.59 -9.21
C GLY A 45 13.14 21.24 -10.08
N GLY A 46 13.12 21.71 -11.33
CA GLY A 46 12.07 21.40 -12.31
C GLY A 46 11.99 19.91 -12.65
N VAL A 47 13.14 19.26 -12.93
CA VAL A 47 13.20 17.83 -13.19
C VAL A 47 12.74 17.03 -11.96
N ALA A 48 13.20 17.40 -10.76
CA ALA A 48 12.78 16.73 -9.53
C ALA A 48 11.26 16.85 -9.30
N LEU A 49 10.66 18.01 -9.63
CA LEU A 49 9.22 18.22 -9.55
C LEU A 49 8.46 17.32 -10.54
N VAL A 50 8.89 17.29 -11.81
CA VAL A 50 8.27 16.45 -12.84
C VAL A 50 8.33 14.97 -12.44
N VAL A 51 9.48 14.49 -11.96
CA VAL A 51 9.64 13.12 -11.49
C VAL A 51 8.75 12.84 -10.26
N ALA A 52 8.65 13.77 -9.31
CA ALA A 52 7.78 13.63 -8.15
C ALA A 52 6.29 13.55 -8.54
N LEU A 53 5.84 14.43 -9.45
CA LEU A 53 4.48 14.43 -9.98
C LEU A 53 4.18 13.16 -10.76
N PHE A 54 5.14 12.67 -11.55
CA PHE A 54 5.01 11.42 -12.28
C PHE A 54 4.88 10.21 -11.35
N LEU A 55 5.72 10.12 -10.31
CA LEU A 55 5.62 9.06 -9.30
C LEU A 55 4.31 9.11 -8.52
N LEU A 56 3.78 10.31 -8.25
CA LEU A 56 2.45 10.50 -7.66
C LEU A 56 1.34 10.04 -8.62
N ALA A 57 1.41 10.39 -9.90
CA ALA A 57 0.42 10.01 -10.90
C ALA A 57 0.37 8.50 -11.16
N ILE A 58 1.50 7.80 -11.00
CA ILE A 58 1.59 6.34 -11.15
C ILE A 58 1.13 5.59 -9.89
N ARG A 59 0.85 6.29 -8.78
CA ARG A 59 0.40 5.67 -7.54
C ARG A 59 -1.06 5.22 -7.68
N LEU A 60 -1.25 4.08 -8.33
CA LEU A 60 -2.55 3.50 -8.57
C LEU A 60 -3.00 2.75 -7.31
N PRO A 61 -4.20 3.05 -6.78
CA PRO A 61 -4.69 2.40 -5.57
C PRO A 61 -5.00 0.92 -5.84
N THR A 62 -4.60 0.08 -4.88
CA THR A 62 -5.06 -1.29 -4.77
C THR A 62 -6.36 -1.27 -3.97
N THR A 63 -7.46 -1.75 -4.56
CA THR A 63 -8.76 -1.80 -3.90
C THR A 63 -9.15 -3.24 -3.66
N VAL A 64 -9.51 -3.54 -2.42
CA VAL A 64 -10.09 -4.84 -2.03
C VAL A 64 -11.51 -4.58 -1.58
N SER A 65 -12.47 -5.19 -2.27
CA SER A 65 -13.90 -5.11 -1.95
C SER A 65 -14.37 -6.45 -1.41
N ILE A 66 -14.96 -6.42 -0.22
CA ILE A 66 -15.50 -7.61 0.44
C ILE A 66 -17.02 -7.61 0.22
N TYR A 67 -17.53 -8.66 -0.41
CA TYR A 67 -18.95 -8.86 -0.70
C TYR A 67 -19.49 -10.05 0.10
N PRO A 68 -20.82 -10.14 0.32
CA PRO A 68 -21.43 -11.33 0.91
C PRO A 68 -21.16 -12.60 0.10
N THR A 69 -20.95 -12.46 -1.22
CA THR A 69 -20.70 -13.57 -2.15
C THR A 69 -19.21 -13.92 -2.30
N GLY A 70 -18.29 -13.01 -1.96
CA GLY A 70 -16.87 -13.27 -2.12
C GLY A 70 -15.99 -12.05 -1.89
N VAL A 71 -14.70 -12.19 -2.20
CA VAL A 71 -13.70 -11.14 -2.10
C VAL A 71 -13.23 -10.77 -3.51
N ARG A 72 -13.27 -9.47 -3.83
CA ARG A 72 -12.74 -8.92 -5.08
C ARG A 72 -11.46 -8.14 -4.81
N ARG A 73 -10.40 -8.43 -5.55
CA ARG A 73 -9.20 -7.61 -5.58
C ARG A 73 -9.09 -6.93 -6.95
N HIS A 74 -9.13 -5.62 -6.94
CA HIS A 74 -8.96 -4.78 -8.12
C HIS A 74 -7.65 -4.00 -8.01
N VAL A 75 -6.72 -4.28 -8.92
CA VAL A 75 -5.41 -3.61 -8.97
C VAL A 75 -5.20 -3.04 -10.35
N ARG A 76 -4.97 -1.73 -10.43
CA ARG A 76 -4.49 -1.08 -11.65
C ARG A 76 -2.99 -0.89 -11.52
N GLN A 77 -2.23 -1.37 -12.49
CA GLN A 77 -0.78 -1.20 -12.52
C GLN A 77 -0.36 -0.53 -13.82
N TRP A 78 0.54 0.44 -13.71
CA TRP A 78 1.18 1.03 -14.86
C TRP A 78 2.32 0.12 -15.33
N ARG A 79 2.33 -0.23 -16.60
CA ARG A 79 3.33 -1.10 -17.22
C ARG A 79 3.93 -0.39 -18.43
N GLY A 80 4.84 0.55 -18.16
CA GLY A 80 5.59 1.29 -19.18
C GLY A 80 4.73 2.28 -19.97
N LEU A 81 4.01 1.83 -20.99
CA LEU A 81 3.19 2.72 -21.84
C LEU A 81 1.68 2.54 -21.65
N SER A 82 1.24 1.50 -20.92
CA SER A 82 -0.18 1.21 -20.75
C SER A 82 -0.52 0.88 -19.30
N PHE A 83 -1.79 1.07 -18.95
CA PHE A 83 -2.34 0.60 -17.68
C PHE A 83 -2.90 -0.80 -17.88
N LYS A 84 -2.45 -1.74 -17.05
CA LYS A 84 -3.05 -3.07 -16.97
C LYS A 84 -3.90 -3.17 -15.71
N THR A 85 -5.11 -3.66 -15.89
CA THR A 85 -6.04 -3.91 -14.79
C THR A 85 -6.06 -5.40 -14.49
N TYR A 86 -5.85 -5.73 -13.23
CA TYR A 86 -5.95 -7.08 -12.68
C TYR A 86 -7.16 -7.10 -11.76
N ASP A 87 -8.14 -7.90 -12.12
CA ASP A 87 -9.39 -8.02 -11.38
C ASP A 87 -9.64 -9.49 -11.12
N ALA A 88 -9.60 -9.84 -9.84
CA ALA A 88 -9.75 -11.20 -9.39
C ALA A 88 -10.88 -11.26 -8.38
N PHE A 89 -11.86 -12.12 -8.63
CA PHE A 89 -12.98 -12.35 -7.73
C PHE A 89 -12.95 -13.79 -7.25
N LEU A 90 -12.82 -13.97 -5.94
CA LEU A 90 -12.87 -15.26 -5.28
C LEU A 90 -14.18 -15.37 -4.52
N ARG A 91 -14.94 -16.41 -4.81
CA ARG A 91 -16.13 -16.73 -4.03
C ARG A 91 -15.72 -17.35 -2.70
N TRP A 92 -16.54 -17.16 -1.68
CA TRP A 92 -16.21 -17.69 -0.35
C TRP A 92 -16.13 -19.22 -0.32
N GLU A 93 -16.97 -19.90 -1.11
CA GLU A 93 -16.93 -21.35 -1.28
C GLU A 93 -15.62 -21.88 -1.87
N ASP A 94 -14.95 -21.08 -2.70
CA ASP A 94 -13.70 -21.47 -3.35
C ASP A 94 -12.49 -21.26 -2.42
N ILE A 95 -12.62 -20.46 -1.36
CA ILE A 95 -11.52 -20.15 -0.43
C ILE A 95 -11.28 -21.32 0.52
N ALA A 96 -10.23 -22.10 0.25
CA ALA A 96 -9.81 -23.23 1.07
C ALA A 96 -9.15 -22.77 2.38
N HIS A 97 -8.25 -21.77 2.32
CA HIS A 97 -7.47 -21.34 3.47
C HIS A 97 -7.11 -19.85 3.41
N ILE A 98 -6.98 -19.22 4.59
CA ILE A 98 -6.63 -17.81 4.76
C ILE A 98 -5.43 -17.71 5.72
N ALA A 99 -4.27 -17.40 5.17
CA ALA A 99 -3.03 -17.27 5.93
C ALA A 99 -2.55 -15.82 6.02
N ALA A 100 -1.89 -15.51 7.14
CA ALA A 100 -1.11 -14.30 7.27
C ALA A 100 0.34 -14.64 6.94
N ASP A 101 0.96 -13.77 6.15
CA ASP A 101 2.33 -13.95 5.69
C ASP A 101 3.03 -12.58 5.65
N GLU A 102 4.35 -12.59 5.55
CA GLU A 102 5.16 -11.38 5.49
C GLU A 102 5.90 -11.34 4.15
N LEU A 103 5.94 -10.15 3.55
CA LEU A 103 6.80 -9.87 2.41
C LEU A 103 8.02 -9.12 2.92
N VAL A 104 9.16 -9.81 2.94
CA VAL A 104 10.46 -9.19 3.23
C VAL A 104 10.91 -8.43 1.99
N THR A 105 10.93 -7.11 2.07
CA THR A 105 11.46 -6.24 1.02
C THR A 105 12.71 -5.53 1.52
N GLY A 106 13.81 -5.67 0.79
CA GLY A 106 15.08 -5.03 1.13
C GLY A 106 16.24 -5.96 0.82
N ALA A 107 17.42 -5.38 0.60
CA ALA A 107 18.68 -6.10 0.52
C ALA A 107 19.70 -5.36 1.40
N GLY A 108 20.27 -6.04 2.40
CA GLY A 108 21.24 -5.46 3.31
C GLY A 108 20.64 -4.82 4.55
N TRP A 109 20.96 -3.55 4.83
CA TRP A 109 20.81 -2.93 6.16
C TRP A 109 19.37 -2.47 6.50
N THR A 110 18.45 -2.50 5.55
CA THR A 110 17.05 -2.10 5.76
C THR A 110 16.12 -3.17 5.20
N GLU A 111 15.92 -4.24 5.97
CA GLU A 111 14.86 -5.22 5.72
C GLU A 111 13.54 -4.67 6.27
N ALA A 112 12.57 -4.43 5.39
CA ALA A 112 11.21 -4.09 5.77
C ALA A 112 10.33 -5.34 5.64
N ARG A 113 9.67 -5.72 6.75
CA ARG A 113 8.71 -6.82 6.80
C ARG A 113 7.32 -6.25 6.61
N ASN A 114 6.76 -6.42 5.42
CA ASN A 114 5.45 -5.87 5.09
C ASN A 114 4.36 -6.94 5.22
N PRO A 115 3.26 -6.69 5.96
CA PRO A 115 2.20 -7.67 6.12
C PRO A 115 1.48 -7.93 4.78
N ARG A 116 1.27 -9.21 4.48
CA ARG A 116 0.43 -9.71 3.39
C ARG A 116 -0.55 -10.77 3.91
N ILE A 117 -1.68 -10.90 3.24
CA ILE A 117 -2.69 -11.92 3.54
C ILE A 117 -2.85 -12.74 2.27
N THR A 118 -2.79 -14.06 2.40
CA THR A 118 -2.93 -14.95 1.26
C THR A 118 -4.24 -15.73 1.34
N LEU A 119 -4.96 -15.74 0.22
CA LEU A 119 -6.21 -16.44 0.03
C LEU A 119 -5.96 -17.62 -0.90
N GLN A 120 -5.92 -18.83 -0.34
CA GLN A 120 -5.78 -20.05 -1.11
C GLN A 120 -7.15 -20.47 -1.64
N SER A 121 -7.23 -20.62 -2.96
CA SER A 121 -8.41 -21.02 -3.71
C SER A 121 -8.31 -22.51 -4.06
N SER A 122 -9.43 -23.22 -4.01
CA SER A 122 -9.56 -24.59 -4.51
C SER A 122 -9.53 -24.63 -6.05
N THR A 123 -9.90 -23.53 -6.70
CA THR A 123 -9.97 -23.39 -8.15
C THR A 123 -8.79 -22.59 -8.67
N ARG A 124 -8.28 -22.97 -9.85
CA ARG A 124 -7.19 -22.27 -10.52
C ARG A 124 -7.61 -20.87 -10.94
N ILE A 125 -6.80 -19.88 -10.57
CA ILE A 125 -7.03 -18.49 -10.92
C ILE A 125 -6.46 -18.25 -12.33
N PRO A 126 -7.19 -17.62 -13.26
CA PRO A 126 -6.67 -17.33 -14.59
C PRO A 126 -5.40 -16.47 -14.54
N ALA A 127 -4.38 -16.80 -15.34
CA ALA A 127 -3.09 -16.08 -15.37
C ALA A 127 -3.22 -14.57 -15.68
N GLY A 128 -4.31 -14.16 -16.34
CA GLY A 128 -4.61 -12.75 -16.60
C GLY A 128 -4.99 -11.93 -15.35
N GLN A 129 -5.41 -12.60 -14.27
CA GLN A 129 -5.87 -12.01 -13.00
C GLN A 129 -4.82 -12.11 -11.88
N GLN A 130 -3.76 -12.88 -12.12
CA GLN A 130 -2.65 -13.09 -11.19
C GLN A 130 -1.68 -11.90 -11.20
N LEU A 131 -1.30 -11.46 -10.01
CA LEU A 131 -0.19 -10.56 -9.76
C LEU A 131 1.13 -11.33 -9.66
N LYS A 132 2.26 -10.61 -9.70
CA LYS A 132 3.61 -11.22 -9.62
C LYS A 132 3.82 -12.09 -8.37
N PHE A 133 3.12 -11.77 -7.27
CA PHE A 133 3.24 -12.44 -5.97
C PHE A 133 2.08 -13.40 -5.70
N ASP A 134 1.27 -13.70 -6.71
CA ASP A 134 0.21 -14.69 -6.62
C ASP A 134 0.73 -16.06 -7.06
N GLY A 135 0.16 -17.11 -6.47
CA GLY A 135 0.33 -18.48 -6.92
C GLY A 135 -0.77 -18.88 -7.90
N GLU A 136 -0.66 -20.07 -8.50
CA GLU A 136 -1.67 -20.56 -9.45
C GLU A 136 -3.08 -20.68 -8.83
N ASN A 137 -3.11 -20.98 -7.53
CA ASN A 137 -4.30 -21.18 -6.73
C ASN A 137 -4.33 -20.21 -5.52
N GLU A 138 -3.61 -19.10 -5.58
CA GLU A 138 -3.43 -18.21 -4.42
C GLU A 138 -3.50 -16.74 -4.82
N ILE A 139 -4.34 -15.97 -4.13
CA ILE A 139 -4.39 -14.52 -4.24
C ILE A 139 -3.70 -13.88 -3.05
N THR A 140 -2.72 -13.03 -3.32
CA THR A 140 -2.07 -12.21 -2.31
C THR A 140 -2.73 -10.84 -2.18
N LEU A 141 -3.17 -10.51 -0.98
CA LEU A 141 -3.59 -9.17 -0.56
C LEU A 141 -2.41 -8.48 0.13
N MET A 142 -1.90 -7.41 -0.47
CA MET A 142 -0.83 -6.60 0.11
C MET A 142 -1.41 -5.70 1.21
N ALA A 143 -1.60 -6.25 2.42
CA ALA A 143 -2.28 -5.55 3.50
C ALA A 143 -1.63 -4.20 3.85
N TYR A 144 -0.31 -4.08 3.73
CA TYR A 144 0.40 -2.81 3.92
C TYR A 144 0.03 -1.69 2.93
N GLN A 145 -0.60 -2.02 1.79
CA GLN A 145 -1.07 -1.06 0.80
C GLN A 145 -2.53 -0.65 1.03
N LEU A 146 -3.24 -1.34 1.93
CA LEU A 146 -4.63 -1.08 2.24
C LEU A 146 -4.75 -0.10 3.40
N VAL A 147 -5.85 0.64 3.43
CA VAL A 147 -6.15 1.58 4.53
C VAL A 147 -6.54 0.83 5.81
N ALA A 148 -7.11 -0.36 5.67
CA ALA A 148 -7.52 -1.19 6.79
C ALA A 148 -6.33 -1.77 7.56
N GLU A 149 -6.47 -1.90 8.88
CA GLU A 149 -5.45 -2.51 9.71
C GLU A 149 -5.31 -4.02 9.38
N PRO A 150 -4.09 -4.54 9.11
CA PRO A 150 -3.90 -5.90 8.59
C PRO A 150 -4.53 -7.01 9.44
N ASN A 151 -4.41 -6.94 10.77
CA ASN A 151 -4.97 -7.98 11.64
C ASN A 151 -6.49 -7.90 11.72
N THR A 152 -7.06 -6.70 11.73
CA THR A 152 -8.52 -6.50 11.68
C THR A 152 -9.09 -7.04 10.38
N LEU A 153 -8.43 -6.76 9.25
CA LEU A 153 -8.80 -7.33 7.94
C LEU A 153 -8.72 -8.87 7.95
N LEU A 154 -7.61 -9.44 8.46
CA LEU A 154 -7.45 -10.88 8.56
C LEU A 154 -8.53 -11.53 9.43
N ALA A 155 -8.81 -10.94 10.59
CA ALA A 155 -9.83 -11.41 11.52
C ALA A 155 -11.23 -11.40 10.87
N LEU A 156 -11.57 -10.31 10.17
CA LEU A 156 -12.84 -10.20 9.45
C LEU A 156 -12.94 -11.26 8.33
N LEU A 157 -11.89 -11.44 7.53
CA LEU A 157 -11.90 -12.43 6.44
C LEU A 157 -12.07 -13.86 6.96
N ARG A 158 -11.40 -14.21 8.07
CA ARG A 158 -11.57 -15.52 8.73
C ARG A 158 -12.98 -15.68 9.28
N PHE A 159 -13.48 -14.67 9.98
CA PHE A 159 -14.83 -14.69 10.54
C PHE A 159 -15.91 -14.92 9.46
N LEU A 160 -15.82 -14.24 8.32
CA LEU A 160 -16.79 -14.38 7.21
C LEU A 160 -16.67 -15.72 6.48
N LYS A 161 -15.46 -16.30 6.44
CA LYS A 161 -15.24 -17.65 5.93
C LYS A 161 -15.93 -18.67 6.83
N ASP A 162 -15.67 -18.59 8.13
CA ASP A 162 -16.13 -19.55 9.14
C ASP A 162 -17.63 -19.42 9.46
N ASN A 163 -18.23 -18.24 9.22
CA ASN A 163 -19.65 -17.95 9.49
C ASN A 163 -20.39 -17.55 8.20
N PRO A 164 -20.79 -18.51 7.35
CA PRO A 164 -21.44 -18.21 6.07
C PRO A 164 -22.73 -17.40 6.21
N ASP A 165 -23.53 -17.68 7.26
CA ASP A 165 -24.80 -17.01 7.52
C ASP A 165 -24.64 -15.53 7.87
N GLN A 166 -23.45 -15.15 8.36
CA GLN A 166 -23.14 -13.79 8.82
C GLN A 166 -22.48 -12.94 7.74
N ARG A 167 -22.31 -13.46 6.52
CA ARG A 167 -21.71 -12.73 5.40
C ARG A 167 -22.51 -11.49 4.98
N GLY A 168 -23.81 -11.42 5.32
CA GLY A 168 -24.63 -10.23 5.09
C GLY A 168 -24.15 -8.98 5.83
N ILE A 169 -23.34 -9.12 6.90
CA ILE A 169 -22.87 -8.01 7.72
C ILE A 169 -22.02 -7.02 6.89
N VAL A 170 -21.27 -7.50 5.88
CA VAL A 170 -20.45 -6.61 5.03
C VAL A 170 -21.25 -5.80 4.00
N ALA A 171 -22.52 -6.13 3.77
CA ALA A 171 -23.40 -5.35 2.90
C ALA A 171 -24.04 -4.15 3.61
N ARG A 172 -23.90 -4.06 4.94
CA ARG A 172 -24.51 -2.99 5.71
C ARG A 172 -23.79 -1.66 5.47
N PRO A 173 -24.49 -0.51 5.56
CA PRO A 173 -23.87 0.82 5.39
C PRO A 173 -22.76 1.12 6.40
N ASP A 174 -22.84 0.53 7.59
CA ASP A 174 -21.88 0.65 8.70
C ASP A 174 -20.73 -0.35 8.64
N ALA A 175 -20.65 -1.20 7.61
CA ALA A 175 -19.64 -2.27 7.49
C ALA A 175 -18.18 -1.77 7.56
N ARG A 176 -17.92 -0.48 7.26
CA ARG A 176 -16.61 0.14 7.43
C ARG A 176 -16.10 0.07 8.88
N GLU A 177 -17.01 0.06 9.85
CA GLU A 177 -16.67 0.00 11.28
C GLU A 177 -16.06 -1.36 11.64
N LEU A 178 -16.38 -2.43 10.89
CA LEU A 178 -15.79 -3.75 11.06
C LEU A 178 -14.29 -3.78 10.72
N LEU A 179 -13.84 -2.84 9.89
CA LEU A 179 -12.42 -2.66 9.55
C LEU A 179 -11.72 -1.69 10.50
N THR A 180 -12.46 -1.12 11.45
CA THR A 180 -11.89 -0.24 12.48
C THR A 180 -11.33 -1.12 13.60
N PRO A 181 -10.05 -0.97 13.95
CA PRO A 181 -9.45 -1.76 14.99
C PRO A 181 -10.14 -1.51 16.34
N PRO A 182 -10.42 -2.55 17.15
CA PRO A 182 -10.93 -2.34 18.51
C PRO A 182 -9.89 -1.57 19.34
N PRO A 183 -10.34 -0.76 20.32
CA PRO A 183 -9.44 0.06 21.13
C PRO A 183 -8.38 -0.79 21.84
N LEU A 184 -7.18 -0.21 22.01
CA LEU A 184 -6.01 -0.93 22.52
C LEU A 184 -6.25 -1.67 23.84
N ARG A 185 -7.06 -1.09 24.74
CA ARG A 185 -7.39 -1.70 26.03
C ARG A 185 -8.09 -3.05 25.88
N GLU A 186 -8.98 -3.18 24.90
CA GLU A 186 -9.71 -4.42 24.61
C GLU A 186 -8.77 -5.46 24.00
N ARG A 187 -7.86 -5.04 23.13
CA ARG A 187 -6.82 -5.90 22.56
C ARG A 187 -5.91 -6.50 23.65
N PHE A 188 -5.45 -5.68 24.59
CA PHE A 188 -4.65 -6.16 25.72
C PHE A 188 -5.44 -7.09 26.65
N ARG A 189 -6.72 -6.82 26.88
CA ARG A 189 -7.60 -7.69 27.66
C ARG A 189 -7.79 -9.05 26.96
N ALA A 190 -8.08 -9.05 25.66
CA ALA A 190 -8.23 -10.26 24.86
C ALA A 190 -6.92 -11.08 24.82
N ALA A 191 -5.77 -10.44 24.63
CA ALA A 191 -4.46 -11.10 24.64
C ALA A 191 -4.14 -11.72 26.01
N ARG A 192 -4.46 -11.01 27.11
CA ARG A 192 -4.33 -11.56 28.48
C ARG A 192 -5.24 -12.75 28.73
N LEU A 193 -6.49 -12.69 28.24
CA LEU A 193 -7.43 -13.80 28.36
C LEU A 193 -6.94 -15.00 27.55
N ALA A 194 -6.56 -14.82 26.28
CA ALA A 194 -6.02 -15.89 25.45
C ALA A 194 -4.78 -16.57 26.07
N LYS A 195 -3.86 -15.77 26.65
CA LYS A 195 -2.71 -16.30 27.40
C LYS A 195 -3.11 -17.10 28.64
N LYS A 196 -4.23 -16.77 29.28
CA LYS A 196 -4.75 -17.48 30.45
C LYS A 196 -5.46 -18.79 30.06
N THR A 197 -6.10 -18.84 28.89
CA THR A 197 -6.80 -20.03 28.38
C THR A 197 -5.89 -21.01 27.65
N ALA A 198 -4.67 -20.61 27.30
CA ALA A 198 -3.60 -21.47 26.81
C ALA A 198 -2.53 -21.65 27.91
N PRO A 199 -2.82 -22.37 29.01
CA PRO A 199 -1.76 -22.74 29.95
C PRO A 199 -0.86 -23.76 29.25
N ASP A 200 0.39 -23.36 29.02
CA ASP A 200 1.57 -24.18 28.72
C ASP A 200 1.37 -25.34 27.71
N ALA A 201 1.76 -25.08 26.46
CA ALA A 201 2.33 -26.11 25.58
C ALA A 201 3.85 -26.12 25.77
#